data_AF-A0A2N2SLU4-F1
#
_entry.id   AF-A0A2N2SLU4-F1
#
_cell.length_a   1.000
_cell.length_b   1.000
_cell.length_c   1.000
_cell.angle_alpha   90.00
_cell.angle_beta   90.00
_cell.angle_gamma   90.00
#
_symmetry.space_group_name_H-M   'P 1'
#
loop_
_entity.id
_entity.type
_entity.pdbx_description
1 polymer ?
#
loop_
_entity_poly.entity_id
_entity_poly.type
_entity_poly.pdbx_seq_one_letter_code
_entity_poly.pdbx_strand_id
1 'polypeptide(L)'
;MNSSSPQVSEPQDQADRRQYHRVREIFEEAYALIAPFFATENRWANSTLDHLAYRVVRDHYPELSAAEVHVLVVAAKRVYGDASAHQ
;
A
#
# COMPACT_ATOMS: atom_id res chain seq x y z
N MET A 1 14.49 -7.05 -50.77
CA MET A 1 13.28 -7.10 -49.91
C MET A 1 13.63 -7.83 -48.63
N ASN A 2 13.74 -7.10 -47.51
CA ASN A 2 13.17 -7.46 -46.21
C ASN A 2 13.56 -6.39 -45.20
N SER A 3 12.61 -5.50 -44.95
CA SER A 3 12.67 -4.47 -43.93
C SER A 3 12.24 -5.10 -42.61
N SER A 4 13.19 -5.29 -41.69
CA SER A 4 12.88 -5.67 -40.30
C SER A 4 13.09 -4.43 -39.42
N SER A 5 12.00 -3.70 -39.19
CA SER A 5 11.96 -2.62 -38.20
C SER A 5 11.96 -3.22 -36.79
N PRO A 6 12.78 -2.74 -35.84
CA PRO A 6 12.57 -3.05 -34.44
C PRO A 6 11.42 -2.15 -33.93
N GLN A 7 10.25 -2.74 -33.66
CA GLN A 7 9.22 -2.09 -32.86
C GLN A 7 9.71 -1.98 -31.42
N VAL A 8 10.30 -0.83 -31.09
CA VAL A 8 10.48 -0.36 -29.72
C VAL A 8 9.13 0.09 -29.18
N SER A 9 8.35 -0.86 -28.68
CA SER A 9 7.13 -0.58 -27.94
C SER A 9 7.51 -0.31 -26.49
N GLU A 10 7.76 0.93 -26.07
CA GLU A 10 7.62 1.38 -24.66
C GLU A 10 7.95 2.87 -24.51
N PRO A 11 6.98 3.67 -24.00
CA PRO A 11 7.26 4.32 -22.71
C PRO A 11 6.03 4.41 -21.77
N GLN A 12 4.96 3.66 -21.98
CA GLN A 12 3.75 3.79 -21.15
C GLN A 12 3.92 3.23 -19.72
N ASP A 13 4.83 2.28 -19.52
CA ASP A 13 5.13 1.67 -18.22
C ASP A 13 5.89 2.60 -17.26
N GLN A 14 6.61 3.60 -17.77
CA GLN A 14 7.40 4.51 -16.93
C GLN A 14 6.55 5.59 -16.23
N ALA A 15 5.42 5.99 -16.80
CA ALA A 15 4.54 6.99 -16.20
C ALA A 15 3.77 6.42 -15.02
N ASP A 16 3.29 5.18 -15.13
CA ASP A 16 2.55 4.48 -14.08
C ASP A 16 3.43 4.24 -12.84
N ARG A 17 4.68 3.80 -13.06
CA ARG A 17 5.68 3.64 -11.98
C ARG A 17 5.94 4.95 -11.21
N ARG A 18 5.90 6.11 -11.89
CA ARG A 18 6.08 7.44 -11.26
C ARG A 18 4.83 7.93 -10.55
N GLN A 19 3.65 7.55 -10.99
CA GLN A 19 2.39 7.98 -10.37
C GLN A 19 2.18 7.35 -9.00
N TYR A 20 2.63 6.10 -8.80
CA TYR A 20 2.55 5.41 -7.51
C TYR A 20 3.81 5.55 -6.64
N HIS A 21 4.83 6.30 -7.08
CA HIS A 21 6.08 6.48 -6.33
C HIS A 21 5.81 7.04 -4.93
N ARG A 22 4.98 8.10 -4.85
CA ARG A 22 4.62 8.75 -3.60
C ARG A 22 3.88 7.80 -2.64
N VAL A 23 2.94 7.02 -3.15
CA VAL A 23 2.17 6.04 -2.35
C VAL A 23 3.09 4.93 -1.84
N ARG A 24 4.09 4.52 -2.63
CA ARG A 24 5.04 3.49 -2.23
C ARG A 24 6.07 4.00 -1.20
N GLU A 25 6.50 5.25 -1.32
CA GLU A 25 7.39 5.89 -0.34
C GLU A 25 6.70 6.04 1.03
N ILE A 26 5.45 6.52 1.06
CA ILE A 26 4.70 6.60 2.31
C ILE A 26 4.20 5.24 2.79
N PHE A 27 4.13 4.22 1.92
CA PHE A 27 3.61 2.91 2.30
C PHE A 27 4.47 2.26 3.37
N GLU A 28 5.80 2.33 3.27
CA GLU A 28 6.69 1.72 4.27
C GLU A 28 6.52 2.39 5.64
N GLU A 29 6.44 3.72 5.69
CA GLU A 29 6.23 4.49 6.91
C GLU A 29 4.82 4.26 7.48
N ALA A 30 3.78 4.39 6.65
CA ALA A 30 2.41 4.12 7.03
C ALA A 30 2.25 2.68 7.53
N TYR A 31 2.85 1.70 6.85
CA TYR A 31 2.85 0.29 7.25
C TYR A 31 3.48 0.11 8.62
N ALA A 32 4.65 0.71 8.89
CA ALA A 32 5.28 0.63 10.22
C ALA A 32 4.38 1.21 11.33
N LEU A 33 3.62 2.28 11.03
CA LEU A 33 2.67 2.88 11.96
C LEU A 33 1.45 1.99 12.22
N ILE A 34 0.88 1.37 11.18
CA ILE A 34 -0.36 0.60 11.32
C ILE A 34 -0.18 -0.91 11.50
N ALA A 35 0.98 -1.46 11.19
CA ALA A 35 1.36 -2.86 11.43
C ALA A 35 1.05 -3.35 12.86
N PRO A 36 1.37 -2.62 13.94
CA PRO A 36 1.04 -3.07 15.29
C PRO A 36 -0.47 -3.16 15.56
N PHE A 37 -1.32 -2.49 14.78
CA PHE A 37 -2.78 -2.61 14.93
C PHE A 37 -3.34 -3.88 14.28
N PHE A 38 -2.60 -4.49 13.34
CA PHE A 38 -2.97 -5.75 12.71
C PHE A 38 -2.44 -6.97 13.47
N ALA A 39 -1.50 -6.77 14.39
CA ALA A 39 -0.93 -7.83 15.20
C ALA A 39 -2.00 -8.57 16.00
N THR A 40 -1.95 -9.90 15.96
CA THR A 40 -2.89 -10.76 16.69
C THR A 40 -2.84 -10.50 18.20
N GLU A 41 -1.67 -10.17 18.73
CA GLU A 41 -1.48 -9.74 20.13
C GLU A 41 -2.22 -8.44 20.47
N ASN A 42 -2.44 -7.57 19.48
CA ASN A 42 -3.10 -6.28 19.64
C ASN A 42 -4.55 -6.27 19.13
N ARG A 43 -5.10 -7.44 18.76
CA ARG A 43 -6.51 -7.56 18.40
C ARG A 43 -7.37 -7.30 19.64
N TRP A 44 -8.15 -6.22 19.62
CA TRP A 44 -9.19 -5.99 20.62
C TRP A 44 -10.43 -6.81 20.32
N ALA A 45 -10.67 -7.83 21.15
CA ALA A 45 -11.92 -8.58 21.25
C ALA A 45 -12.53 -8.99 19.88
N ASN A 46 -11.76 -9.69 19.06
CA ASN A 46 -12.16 -10.19 17.73
C ASN A 46 -12.53 -9.13 16.68
N SER A 47 -12.43 -7.83 16.98
CA SER A 47 -12.63 -6.77 16.00
C SER A 47 -11.30 -6.31 15.43
N THR A 48 -11.23 -6.22 14.10
CA THR A 48 -10.09 -5.59 13.44
C THR A 48 -10.09 -4.11 13.74
N LEU A 49 -8.96 -3.58 14.19
CA LEU A 49 -8.75 -2.15 14.47
C LEU A 49 -8.58 -1.34 13.16
N ASP A 50 -9.28 -1.75 12.09
CA ASP A 50 -9.19 -1.17 10.75
C ASP A 50 -9.56 0.33 10.78
N HIS A 51 -10.54 0.70 11.61
CA HIS A 51 -10.93 2.11 11.80
C HIS A 51 -9.86 2.93 12.51
N LEU A 52 -9.10 2.34 13.44
CA LEU A 52 -7.97 3.02 14.09
C LEU A 52 -6.80 3.16 13.12
N ALA A 53 -6.48 2.11 12.36
CA ALA A 53 -5.47 2.17 11.30
C ALA A 53 -5.81 3.26 10.27
N TYR A 54 -7.07 3.31 9.82
CA TYR A 54 -7.55 4.37 8.93
C TYR A 54 -7.40 5.76 9.54
N ARG A 55 -7.75 5.91 10.82
CA ARG A 55 -7.64 7.19 11.53
C ARG A 55 -6.19 7.63 11.69
N VAL A 56 -5.28 6.73 12.07
CA VAL A 56 -3.85 7.03 12.23
C VAL A 56 -3.23 7.47 10.90
N VAL A 57 -3.48 6.75 9.81
CA VAL A 57 -2.95 7.13 8.49
C VAL A 57 -3.52 8.49 8.04
N ARG A 58 -4.80 8.74 8.28
CA ARG A 58 -5.42 10.01 7.90
C ARG A 58 -4.96 11.20 8.75
N ASP A 59 -4.61 10.96 10.01
CA ASP A 59 -4.07 11.97 10.92
C ASP A 59 -2.61 12.29 10.58
N HIS A 60 -1.81 11.27 10.22
CA HIS A 60 -0.43 11.44 9.76
C HIS A 60 -0.35 12.08 8.37
N TYR A 61 -1.27 11.72 7.46
CA TYR A 61 -1.28 12.20 6.09
C TYR A 61 -2.64 12.84 5.74
N PRO A 62 -2.92 14.05 6.27
CA PRO A 62 -4.17 14.76 6.00
C PRO A 62 -4.32 15.19 4.53
N GLU A 63 -3.21 15.20 3.79
CA GLU A 63 -3.14 15.49 2.36
C GLU A 63 -3.59 14.32 1.47
N LEU A 64 -3.68 13.10 2.01
CA LEU A 64 -4.17 11.94 1.26
C LEU A 64 -5.68 11.95 1.17
N SER A 65 -6.18 11.55 0.00
CA SER A 65 -7.60 11.31 -0.19
C SER A 65 -8.05 10.08 0.60
N ALA A 66 -9.34 10.03 0.90
CA ALA A 66 -9.95 8.88 1.57
C ALA A 66 -9.72 7.56 0.83
N ALA A 67 -9.61 7.61 -0.51
CA ALA A 67 -9.32 6.46 -1.36
C ALA A 67 -7.87 5.98 -1.20
N GLU A 68 -6.90 6.90 -1.20
CA GLU A 68 -5.47 6.56 -0.99
C GLU A 68 -5.25 5.95 0.40
N VAL A 69 -5.84 6.54 1.44
CA VAL A 69 -5.78 5.99 2.80
C VAL A 69 -6.38 4.59 2.84
N HIS A 70 -7.52 4.36 2.16
CA HIS A 70 -8.14 3.04 2.11
C HIS A 70 -7.24 2.01 1.41
N VAL A 71 -6.63 2.38 0.28
CA VAL A 71 -5.68 1.52 -0.44
C VAL A 71 -4.48 1.16 0.43
N LEU A 72 -3.90 2.12 1.16
CA LEU A 72 -2.79 1.88 2.08
C LEU A 72 -3.17 0.87 3.18
N VAL A 73 -4.32 1.07 3.83
CA VAL A 73 -4.78 0.19 4.91
C VAL A 73 -5.05 -1.23 4.41
N VAL A 74 -5.69 -1.38 3.25
CA VAL A 74 -5.98 -2.69 2.65
C VAL A 74 -4.69 -3.39 2.21
N ALA A 75 -3.77 -2.66 1.58
CA ALA A 75 -2.48 -3.20 1.16
C ALA A 75 -1.64 -3.65 2.37
N ALA A 76 -1.58 -2.84 3.43
CA ALA A 76 -0.86 -3.17 4.65
C ALA A 76 -1.43 -4.43 5.32
N LYS A 77 -2.76 -4.54 5.41
CA LYS A 77 -3.44 -5.72 5.95
C LYS A 77 -3.14 -6.99 5.15
N ARG A 78 -3.07 -6.90 3.82
CA ARG A 78 -2.69 -8.02 2.95
C ARG A 78 -1.26 -8.46 3.18
N VAL A 79 -0.31 -7.52 3.19
CA VAL A 79 1.12 -7.82 3.43
C VAL A 79 1.32 -8.42 4.81
N TYR A 80 0.64 -7.89 5.83
CA TYR A 80 0.71 -8.43 7.19
C TYR A 80 0.15 -9.86 7.28
N GLY A 81 -0.99 -10.13 6.63
CA GLY A 81 -1.59 -11.46 6.57
C GLY A 81 -0.71 -12.49 5.83
N ASP A 82 -0.06 -12.08 4.75
CA ASP A 82 0.88 -12.93 4.00
C ASP A 82 2.15 -13.23 4.81
N ALA A 83 2.70 -12.23 5.51
CA ALA A 83 3.88 -12.37 6.35
C ALA A 83 3.64 -13.25 7.60
N SER A 84 2.42 -13.22 8.16
CA SER A 84 2.04 -14.05 9.31
C SER A 84 1.59 -15.47 8.93
N ALA A 85 1.26 -15.72 7.66
CA ALA A 85 0.97 -17.07 7.15
C ALA A 85 2.23 -17.92 6.87
N HIS A 86 3.41 -17.29 6.79
CA HIS A 86 4.69 -17.95 6.50
C HIS A 86 5.61 -18.08 7.73
N GLN A 87 5.12 -17.80 8.94
CA GLN A 87 5.85 -18.01 10.21
C GLN A 87 5.40 -19.25 10.96
#